data_AF-A0A382B4R6-F1
#
_entry.id   AF-A0A382B4R6-F1
#
_cell.length_a   1.000
_cell.length_b   1.000
_cell.length_c   1.000
_cell.angle_alpha   90.00
_cell.angle_beta   90.00
_cell.angle_gamma   90.00
#
_symmetry.space_group_name_H-M   'P 1'
#
loop_
_entity.id
_entity.type
_entity.pdbx_description
1 polymer ?
#
loop_
_entity_poly.entity_id
_entity_poly.type
_entity_poly.pdbx_seq_one_letter_code
_entity_poly.pdbx_strand_id
1 'polypeptide(L)'
;VLELREKVFRNSSALMQHHEQSGAYDSDSSEKDSLESYRKALAGSIGIKAEILSHQLYADLPPFQQVLKFRKITGEGLLHRYNCAQVQGLLLRSESITVKLPDSSAASMRQLLKYLRFNKLLAKISFDHKKRESLVMEIDGPLSLFLQTQKYGLNLANFFPAVLHQPEWELDATVRIHKNRTYILQLDQSCGIRSHLRQFLAYVPEE
;
A
#
# COMPACT_ATOMS: atom_id res chain seq x y z
N VAL A 1 -17.25 2.37 -17.15
CA VAL A 1 -16.29 1.66 -18.04
C VAL A 1 -16.82 0.29 -18.46
N LEU A 2 -17.31 -0.55 -17.54
CA LEU A 2 -17.94 -1.84 -17.88
C LEU A 2 -19.11 -1.69 -18.87
N GLU A 3 -20.05 -0.78 -18.62
CA GLU A 3 -21.16 -0.51 -19.56
C GLU A 3 -20.71 0.01 -20.94
N LEU A 4 -19.61 0.77 -20.98
CA LEU A 4 -19.03 1.26 -22.24
C LEU A 4 -18.46 0.10 -23.04
N ARG A 5 -17.72 -0.81 -22.39
CA ARG A 5 -17.14 -2.00 -23.00
C ARG A 5 -18.22 -2.93 -23.57
N GLU A 6 -19.29 -3.15 -22.83
CA GLU A 6 -20.44 -3.95 -23.29
C GLU A 6 -21.08 -3.33 -24.54
N LYS A 7 -21.37 -2.02 -24.53
CA LYS A 7 -21.91 -1.30 -25.68
C LYS A 7 -20.98 -1.38 -26.89
N VAL A 8 -19.67 -1.24 -26.66
CA VAL A 8 -18.64 -1.35 -27.70
C VAL A 8 -18.68 -2.73 -28.36
N PHE A 9 -18.63 -3.81 -27.58
CA PHE A 9 -18.59 -5.16 -28.16
C PHE A 9 -19.91 -5.55 -28.81
N ARG A 10 -21.06 -5.13 -28.26
CA ARG A 10 -22.37 -5.38 -28.86
C ARG A 10 -22.54 -4.65 -30.20
N ASN A 11 -22.21 -3.36 -30.26
CA ASN A 11 -22.30 -2.58 -31.49
C ASN A 11 -21.25 -3.01 -32.52
N SER A 12 -20.06 -3.40 -32.06
CA SER A 12 -19.00 -4.00 -32.88
C SER A 12 -19.50 -5.26 -33.59
N SER A 13 -20.11 -6.19 -32.85
CA SER A 13 -20.67 -7.42 -33.40
C SER A 13 -21.74 -7.14 -34.46
N ALA A 14 -22.62 -6.16 -34.23
CA ALA A 14 -23.65 -5.78 -35.20
C ALA A 14 -23.04 -5.17 -36.47
N LEU A 15 -22.04 -4.28 -36.34
CA LEU A 15 -21.34 -3.68 -37.47
C LEU A 15 -20.59 -4.72 -38.32
N MET A 16 -19.97 -5.71 -37.69
CA MET A 16 -19.25 -6.79 -38.38
C MET A 16 -20.21 -7.72 -39.14
N GLN A 17 -21.36 -8.08 -38.56
CA GLN A 17 -22.38 -8.87 -39.25
C GLN A 17 -22.91 -8.18 -40.52
N HIS A 18 -23.10 -6.85 -40.47
CA HIS A 18 -23.49 -6.07 -41.65
C HIS A 18 -22.38 -6.01 -42.70
N HIS A 19 -21.11 -5.92 -42.29
CA HIS A 19 -19.96 -5.93 -43.21
C HIS A 19 -19.78 -7.29 -43.91
N GLU A 20 -19.92 -8.40 -43.19
CA GLU A 20 -19.85 -9.77 -43.75
C GLU A 20 -20.98 -10.04 -44.75
N GLN A 21 -22.19 -9.54 -44.50
CA GLN A 21 -23.33 -9.66 -45.43
C GLN A 21 -23.18 -8.79 -46.69
N SER A 22 -22.39 -7.71 -46.60
CA SER A 22 -22.21 -6.75 -47.71
C SER A 22 -21.14 -7.17 -48.72
N GLY A 23 -20.42 -8.28 -48.50
CA GLY A 23 -19.50 -8.91 -49.46
C GLY A 23 -18.30 -8.07 -49.92
N ALA A 24 -18.03 -6.93 -49.28
CA ALA A 24 -16.97 -6.01 -49.68
C ALA A 24 -15.62 -6.41 -49.05
N TYR A 25 -14.93 -7.36 -49.70
CA TYR A 25 -13.47 -7.52 -49.51
C TYR A 25 -12.77 -6.42 -50.29
N ASP A 26 -12.56 -5.28 -49.64
CA ASP A 26 -11.80 -4.17 -50.19
C ASP A 26 -10.31 -4.53 -50.19
N SER A 27 -9.78 -4.97 -51.33
CA SER A 27 -8.42 -5.53 -51.44
C SER A 27 -7.31 -4.49 -51.59
N ASP A 28 -7.63 -3.18 -51.54
CA ASP A 28 -6.69 -2.10 -51.89
C ASP A 28 -6.66 -0.93 -50.88
N SER A 29 -7.48 -0.93 -49.82
CA SER A 29 -7.38 0.08 -48.77
C SER A 29 -6.33 -0.31 -47.74
N SER A 30 -5.48 0.64 -47.33
CA SER A 30 -4.51 0.38 -46.27
C SER A 30 -5.28 -0.05 -45.00
N GLU A 31 -4.83 -1.11 -44.32
CA GLU A 31 -5.50 -1.64 -43.11
C GLU A 31 -5.75 -0.56 -42.03
N LYS A 32 -5.04 0.56 -42.10
CA LYS A 32 -5.21 1.71 -41.20
C LYS A 32 -6.45 2.54 -41.54
N ASP A 33 -6.77 2.73 -42.82
CA ASP A 33 -7.93 3.51 -43.25
C ASP A 33 -9.24 2.78 -42.91
N SER A 34 -9.26 1.45 -43.06
CA SER A 34 -10.41 0.62 -42.68
C SER A 34 -10.64 0.61 -41.15
N LEU A 35 -9.57 0.55 -40.36
CA LEU A 35 -9.63 0.62 -38.90
C LEU A 35 -10.12 1.99 -38.38
N GLU A 36 -9.67 3.09 -38.96
CA GLU A 36 -10.12 4.43 -38.58
C GLU A 36 -11.59 4.66 -38.94
N SER A 37 -12.02 4.22 -40.12
CA SER A 37 -13.41 4.27 -40.55
C SER A 37 -14.32 3.49 -39.60
N TYR A 38 -13.92 2.26 -39.27
CA TYR A 38 -14.61 1.41 -38.30
C TYR A 38 -14.73 2.07 -36.91
N ARG A 39 -13.64 2.66 -36.40
CA ARG A 39 -13.65 3.37 -35.11
C ARG A 39 -14.59 4.57 -35.14
N LYS A 40 -14.65 5.33 -36.24
CA LYS A 40 -15.58 6.46 -36.39
C LYS A 40 -17.04 6.00 -36.40
N ALA A 41 -17.37 4.95 -37.14
CA ALA A 41 -18.72 4.38 -37.18
C ALA A 41 -19.16 3.87 -35.80
N LEU A 42 -18.30 3.11 -35.13
CA LEU A 42 -18.54 2.59 -33.79
C LEU A 42 -18.71 3.72 -32.77
N ALA A 43 -17.83 4.73 -32.79
CA ALA A 43 -17.90 5.87 -31.89
C ALA A 43 -19.18 6.70 -32.12
N GLY A 44 -19.60 6.87 -33.38
CA GLY A 44 -20.88 7.49 -33.74
C GLY A 44 -22.08 6.74 -33.15
N SER A 45 -22.09 5.41 -33.18
CA SER A 45 -23.17 4.59 -32.62
C SER A 45 -23.31 4.70 -31.09
N ILE A 46 -22.23 5.05 -30.39
CA ILE A 46 -22.16 5.15 -28.92
C ILE A 46 -22.30 6.61 -28.45
N GLY A 47 -22.15 7.59 -29.35
CA GLY A 47 -22.21 9.01 -29.05
C GLY A 47 -20.94 9.57 -28.41
N ILE A 48 -19.77 8.99 -28.72
CA ILE A 48 -18.47 9.40 -28.17
C ILE A 48 -17.53 9.74 -29.35
N LYS A 49 -16.50 10.57 -29.13
CA LYS A 49 -15.45 10.81 -30.13
C LYS A 49 -14.56 9.56 -30.31
N ALA A 50 -14.20 9.23 -31.55
CA ALA A 50 -13.37 8.05 -31.86
C ALA A 50 -12.01 8.03 -31.13
N GLU A 51 -11.42 9.19 -30.90
CA GLU A 51 -10.17 9.34 -30.13
C GLU A 51 -10.35 8.88 -28.67
N ILE A 52 -11.44 9.31 -28.03
CA ILE A 52 -11.74 9.04 -26.62
C ILE A 52 -12.09 7.56 -26.41
N LEU A 53 -12.80 6.95 -27.37
CA LEU A 53 -13.22 5.55 -27.31
C LEU A 53 -12.05 4.61 -26.98
N SER A 54 -10.92 4.85 -27.64
CA SER A 54 -9.71 4.05 -27.53
C SER A 54 -9.05 4.17 -26.15
N HIS A 55 -9.02 5.38 -25.61
CA HIS A 55 -8.46 5.66 -24.30
C HIS A 55 -9.36 5.15 -23.16
N GLN A 56 -10.68 5.12 -23.34
CA GLN A 56 -11.63 4.76 -22.29
C GLN A 56 -11.97 3.26 -22.23
N LEU A 57 -11.78 2.49 -23.31
CA LEU A 57 -12.18 1.09 -23.40
C LEU A 57 -11.58 0.20 -22.30
N TYR A 58 -10.34 0.50 -21.89
CA TYR A 58 -9.59 -0.23 -20.89
C TYR A 58 -9.08 0.65 -19.73
N ALA A 59 -9.60 1.86 -19.57
CA ALA A 59 -9.11 2.80 -18.55
C ALA A 59 -9.28 2.31 -17.09
N ASP A 60 -10.13 1.31 -16.86
CA ASP A 60 -10.32 0.63 -15.58
C ASP A 60 -9.18 -0.34 -15.24
N LEU A 61 -8.52 -0.90 -16.24
CA LEU A 61 -7.48 -1.92 -16.06
C LEU A 61 -6.16 -1.27 -15.62
N PRO A 62 -5.49 -1.76 -14.55
CA PRO A 62 -4.26 -1.17 -14.02
C PRO A 62 -3.16 -0.90 -15.07
N PRO A 63 -2.89 -1.77 -16.07
CA PRO A 63 -1.87 -1.52 -17.10
C PRO A 63 -2.17 -0.32 -18.01
N PHE A 64 -3.43 0.09 -18.14
CA PHE A 64 -3.86 1.16 -19.03
C PHE A 64 -4.20 2.46 -18.29
N GLN A 65 -4.00 2.49 -16.97
CA GLN A 65 -4.17 3.70 -16.17
C GLN A 65 -3.05 4.70 -16.47
N GLN A 66 -3.43 5.90 -16.88
CA GLN A 66 -2.48 6.97 -17.15
C GLN A 66 -2.05 7.66 -15.86
N VAL A 67 -0.74 7.89 -15.71
CA VAL A 67 -0.19 8.61 -14.57
C VAL A 67 -0.39 10.11 -14.78
N LEU A 68 -1.46 10.67 -14.21
CA LEU A 68 -1.77 12.11 -14.31
C LEU A 68 -0.87 12.96 -13.41
N LYS A 69 -0.49 12.43 -12.24
CA LYS A 69 0.32 13.14 -11.24
C LYS A 69 1.23 12.17 -10.52
N PHE A 70 2.49 12.57 -10.36
CA PHE A 70 3.47 11.84 -9.57
C PHE A 70 3.96 12.72 -8.43
N ARG A 71 3.84 12.24 -7.19
CA ARG A 71 4.50 12.88 -6.05
C ARG A 71 5.97 12.50 -6.09
N LYS A 72 6.82 13.46 -6.43
CA LYS A 72 8.28 13.28 -6.49
C LYS A 72 8.81 12.67 -5.17
N ILE A 73 9.71 11.71 -5.30
CA ILE A 73 10.46 11.08 -4.21
C ILE A 73 11.93 11.06 -4.61
N THR A 74 12.83 11.33 -3.66
CA THR A 74 14.27 11.23 -3.89
C THR A 74 14.71 9.76 -3.91
N GLY A 75 15.84 9.44 -4.56
CA GLY A 75 16.38 8.08 -4.56
C GLY A 75 16.65 7.55 -3.14
N GLU A 76 17.23 8.39 -2.28
CA GLU A 76 17.44 8.09 -0.86
C GLU A 76 16.11 7.84 -0.12
N GLY A 77 15.10 8.68 -0.34
CA GLY A 77 13.78 8.51 0.25
C GLY A 77 13.09 7.22 -0.20
N LEU A 78 13.30 6.81 -1.45
CA LEU A 78 12.80 5.54 -1.96
C LEU A 78 13.50 4.35 -1.30
N LEU A 79 14.82 4.41 -1.12
CA LEU A 79 15.59 3.36 -0.42
C LEU A 79 15.13 3.19 1.03
N HIS A 80 14.96 4.28 1.79
CA HIS A 80 14.45 4.18 3.16
C HIS A 80 13.03 3.59 3.20
N ARG A 81 12.16 4.00 2.27
CA ARG A 81 10.80 3.45 2.18
C ARG A 81 10.83 1.96 1.82
N TYR A 82 11.73 1.53 0.94
CA TYR A 82 11.92 0.13 0.58
C TYR A 82 12.43 -0.69 1.77
N ASN A 83 13.47 -0.24 2.47
CA ASN A 83 14.00 -0.92 3.65
C ASN A 83 12.96 -1.01 4.78
N CYS A 84 12.19 0.06 4.99
CA CYS A 84 11.06 0.07 5.91
C CYS A 84 10.02 -0.99 5.49
N ALA A 85 9.64 -1.04 4.21
CA ALA A 85 8.69 -2.03 3.70
C ALA A 85 9.19 -3.48 3.84
N GLN A 86 10.50 -3.73 3.75
CA GLN A 86 11.08 -5.06 4.00
C GLN A 86 10.86 -5.51 5.45
N VAL A 87 11.11 -4.63 6.41
CA VAL A 87 10.84 -4.92 7.84
C VAL A 87 9.34 -5.11 8.06
N GLN A 88 8.51 -4.24 7.49
CA GLN A 88 7.05 -4.36 7.55
C GLN A 88 6.57 -5.71 7.01
N GLY A 89 7.15 -6.19 5.90
CA GLY A 89 6.86 -7.50 5.32
C GLY A 89 7.15 -8.67 6.26
N LEU A 90 8.22 -8.59 7.06
CA LEU A 90 8.51 -9.58 8.11
C LEU A 90 7.50 -9.50 9.26
N LEU A 91 7.15 -8.30 9.70
CA LEU A 91 6.17 -8.06 10.77
C LEU A 91 4.74 -8.48 10.40
N LEU A 92 4.41 -8.63 9.11
CA LEU A 92 3.14 -9.26 8.70
C LEU A 92 2.97 -10.68 9.27
N ARG A 93 4.08 -11.34 9.60
CA ARG A 93 4.11 -12.70 10.16
C ARG A 93 4.58 -12.74 11.61
N SER A 94 4.61 -11.60 12.30
CA SER A 94 4.81 -11.55 13.75
C SER A 94 3.48 -11.60 14.50
N GLU A 95 3.48 -12.27 15.64
CA GLU A 95 2.33 -12.31 16.56
C GLU A 95 2.35 -11.09 17.49
N SER A 96 3.52 -10.74 18.00
CA SER A 96 3.74 -9.57 18.85
C SER A 96 5.10 -8.94 18.55
N ILE A 97 5.26 -7.69 18.98
CA ILE A 97 6.54 -6.98 18.97
C ILE A 97 6.80 -6.40 20.36
N THR A 98 8.06 -6.38 20.77
CA THR A 98 8.52 -5.70 21.97
C THR A 98 9.40 -4.55 21.55
N VAL A 99 9.09 -3.34 22.01
CA VAL A 99 9.86 -2.14 21.74
C VAL A 99 10.43 -1.61 23.05
N LYS A 100 11.75 -1.44 23.12
CA LYS A 100 12.41 -0.75 24.23
C LYS A 100 12.74 0.67 23.82
N LEU A 101 12.48 1.62 24.71
CA LEU A 101 12.63 3.05 24.50
C LEU A 101 13.48 3.61 25.67
N PRO A 102 14.82 3.64 25.53
CA PRO A 102 15.71 4.13 26.57
C PRO A 102 15.55 5.62 26.87
N ASP A 103 15.29 6.42 25.83
CA ASP A 103 15.08 7.87 25.93
C ASP A 103 13.78 8.24 25.21
N SER A 104 12.70 8.44 25.98
CA SER A 104 11.41 8.83 25.45
C SER A 104 10.83 10.03 26.20
N SER A 105 10.80 11.18 25.51
CA SER A 105 10.05 12.35 25.99
C SER A 105 8.54 12.06 26.08
N ALA A 106 7.82 12.82 26.92
CA ALA A 106 6.37 12.74 27.01
C ALA A 106 5.68 13.02 25.67
N ALA A 107 6.27 13.89 24.83
CA ALA A 107 5.77 14.20 23.50
C ALA A 107 5.88 13.00 22.55
N SER A 108 7.05 12.37 22.50
CA SER A 108 7.32 11.19 21.66
C SER A 108 6.45 10.01 22.08
N MET A 109 6.22 9.85 23.39
CA MET A 109 5.31 8.84 23.93
C MET A 109 3.86 9.08 23.52
N ARG A 110 3.36 10.31 23.65
CA ARG A 110 2.00 10.67 23.19
C ARG A 110 1.82 10.40 21.70
N GLN A 111 2.83 10.70 20.89
CA GLN A 111 2.81 10.38 19.46
C GLN A 111 2.70 8.87 19.24
N LEU A 112 3.52 8.06 19.91
CA LEU A 112 3.54 6.61 19.76
C LEU A 112 2.22 5.96 20.22
N LEU A 113 1.65 6.41 21.33
CA LEU A 113 0.33 6.01 21.80
C LEU A 113 -0.80 6.38 20.82
N LYS A 114 -0.72 7.54 20.14
CA LYS A 114 -1.66 7.89 19.07
C LYS A 114 -1.57 6.90 17.90
N TYR A 115 -0.37 6.53 17.48
CA TYR A 115 -0.18 5.53 16.41
C TYR A 115 -0.65 4.13 16.83
N LEU A 116 -0.45 3.72 18.08
CA LEU A 116 -1.00 2.47 18.61
C LEU A 116 -2.53 2.45 18.51
N ARG A 117 -3.19 3.51 19.00
CA ARG A 117 -4.65 3.65 18.94
C ARG A 117 -5.15 3.66 17.49
N PHE A 118 -4.47 4.37 16.60
CA PHE A 118 -4.81 4.41 15.17
C PHE A 118 -4.74 3.03 14.52
N ASN A 119 -3.71 2.25 14.84
CA ASN A 119 -3.53 0.88 14.35
C ASN A 119 -4.36 -0.17 15.13
N LYS A 120 -5.19 0.26 16.10
CA LYS A 120 -6.04 -0.61 16.93
C LYS A 120 -5.25 -1.72 17.64
N LEU A 121 -4.06 -1.36 18.13
CA LEU A 121 -3.17 -2.26 18.87
C LEU A 121 -3.33 -2.03 20.37
N LEU A 122 -3.10 -3.09 21.15
CA LEU A 122 -2.95 -3.02 22.59
C LEU A 122 -1.46 -3.02 22.92
N ALA A 123 -1.10 -2.31 23.98
CA ALA A 123 0.26 -2.27 24.47
C ALA A 123 0.27 -2.42 25.99
N LYS A 124 1.17 -3.26 26.49
CA LYS A 124 1.54 -3.32 27.90
C LYS A 124 2.83 -2.55 28.07
N ILE A 125 2.82 -1.58 28.98
CA ILE A 125 3.94 -0.68 29.22
C ILE A 125 4.50 -1.00 30.61
N SER A 126 5.80 -1.23 30.68
CA SER A 126 6.54 -1.47 31.91
C SER A 126 7.84 -0.68 31.93
N PHE A 127 8.43 -0.51 33.11
CA PHE A 127 9.74 0.08 33.28
C PHE A 127 10.74 -1.01 33.60
N ASP A 128 11.86 -1.06 32.87
CA ASP A 128 12.98 -1.92 33.22
C ASP A 128 13.94 -1.18 34.16
N HIS A 129 13.80 -1.46 35.46
CA HIS A 129 14.64 -0.88 36.51
C HIS A 129 16.10 -1.39 36.49
N LYS A 130 16.43 -2.41 35.67
CA LYS A 130 17.81 -2.95 35.59
C LYS A 130 18.69 -2.21 34.58
N LYS A 131 18.11 -1.52 33.60
CA LYS A 131 18.81 -0.72 32.58
C LYS A 131 18.21 0.67 32.50
N ARG A 132 18.81 1.65 33.19
CA ARG A 132 18.54 3.10 33.04
C ARG A 132 17.04 3.50 32.99
N GLU A 133 16.16 2.80 33.71
CA GLU A 133 14.70 3.03 33.68
C GLU A 133 14.11 3.04 32.26
N SER A 134 14.66 2.23 31.35
CA SER A 134 14.17 2.15 29.98
C SER A 134 12.72 1.67 29.93
N LEU A 135 11.90 2.34 29.13
CA LEU A 135 10.51 1.97 28.96
C LEU A 135 10.43 0.76 28.02
N VAL A 136 9.71 -0.28 28.43
CA VAL A 136 9.46 -1.46 27.59
C VAL A 136 7.99 -1.51 27.24
N MET A 137 7.72 -1.71 25.95
CA MET A 137 6.37 -1.77 25.41
C MET A 137 6.18 -3.07 24.64
N GLU A 138 5.34 -3.96 25.18
CA GLU A 138 4.91 -5.18 24.51
C GLU A 138 3.61 -4.88 23.75
N ILE A 139 3.64 -5.03 22.44
CA ILE A 139 2.56 -4.61 21.54
C ILE A 139 2.01 -5.83 20.81
N ASP A 140 0.69 -5.94 20.85
CA ASP A 140 -0.06 -7.04 20.23
C ASP A 140 -1.48 -6.55 19.88
N GLY A 141 -2.28 -7.38 19.22
CA GLY A 141 -3.67 -7.09 18.91
C GLY A 141 -4.67 -7.54 19.99
N PRO A 142 -5.87 -6.94 20.02
CA PRO A 142 -6.85 -7.20 21.08
C PRO A 142 -7.39 -8.64 21.17
N LEU A 143 -7.34 -9.41 20.09
CA LEU A 143 -7.77 -10.83 20.10
C LEU A 143 -6.63 -11.82 20.28
N SER A 144 -5.38 -11.36 20.46
CA SER A 144 -4.25 -12.28 20.60
C SER A 144 -4.34 -13.17 21.85
N LEU A 145 -4.93 -12.63 22.93
CA LEU A 145 -5.24 -13.35 24.17
C LEU A 145 -6.27 -14.47 23.98
N PHE A 146 -7.12 -14.37 22.95
CA PHE A 146 -8.24 -15.30 22.73
C PHE A 146 -7.98 -16.27 21.58
N LEU A 147 -7.16 -15.88 20.60
CA LEU A 147 -6.83 -16.67 19.43
C LEU A 147 -5.38 -16.36 19.03
N GLN A 148 -4.48 -17.36 19.04
CA GLN A 148 -3.14 -17.33 18.42
C GLN A 148 -3.27 -17.14 16.90
N THR A 149 -3.65 -15.93 16.49
CA THR A 149 -3.97 -15.62 15.10
C THR A 149 -3.07 -14.51 14.59
N GLN A 150 -2.51 -14.72 13.40
CA GLN A 150 -1.72 -13.74 12.65
C GLN A 150 -2.55 -12.53 12.17
N LYS A 151 -3.76 -12.34 12.69
CA LYS A 151 -4.74 -11.32 12.23
C LYS A 151 -4.22 -9.89 12.39
N TYR A 152 -3.21 -9.68 13.24
CA TYR A 152 -2.70 -8.35 13.57
C TYR A 152 -1.35 -8.00 12.95
N GLY A 153 -0.71 -8.91 12.21
CA GLY A 153 0.58 -8.65 11.58
C GLY A 153 0.58 -7.40 10.69
N LEU A 154 -0.53 -7.13 9.98
CA LEU A 154 -0.68 -5.91 9.18
C LEU A 154 -0.69 -4.64 10.04
N ASN A 155 -1.35 -4.67 11.21
CA ASN A 155 -1.41 -3.52 12.11
C ASN A 155 -0.05 -3.28 12.77
N LEU A 156 0.65 -4.35 13.17
CA LEU A 156 2.03 -4.28 13.69
C LEU A 156 2.99 -3.71 12.65
N ALA A 157 2.91 -4.19 11.40
CA ALA A 157 3.68 -3.68 10.29
C ALA A 157 3.39 -2.19 10.02
N ASN A 158 2.14 -1.77 10.04
CA ASN A 158 1.76 -0.36 9.87
C ASN A 158 2.18 0.53 11.05
N PHE A 159 2.38 -0.04 12.23
CA PHE A 159 2.87 0.67 13.41
C PHE A 159 4.39 0.90 13.38
N PHE A 160 5.18 -0.01 12.81
CA PHE A 160 6.65 0.07 12.79
C PHE A 160 7.24 1.44 12.37
N PRO A 161 6.74 2.12 11.32
CA PRO A 161 7.29 3.43 10.95
C PRO A 161 7.11 4.51 12.04
N ALA A 162 6.21 4.32 13.01
CA ALA A 162 6.09 5.20 14.17
C ALA A 162 7.22 5.01 15.18
N VAL A 163 7.76 3.79 15.30
CA VAL A 163 8.93 3.48 16.14
C VAL A 163 10.17 4.18 15.60
N LEU A 164 10.33 4.25 14.27
CA LEU A 164 11.43 4.95 13.60
C LEU A 164 11.49 6.47 13.88
N HIS A 165 10.45 7.06 14.48
CA HIS A 165 10.47 8.46 14.90
C HIS A 165 11.05 8.66 16.31
N GLN A 166 11.28 7.59 17.06
CA GLN A 166 11.87 7.65 18.39
C GLN A 166 13.39 7.88 18.27
N PRO A 167 14.00 8.67 19.17
CA PRO A 167 15.43 8.99 19.10
C PRO A 167 16.29 7.74 19.34
N GLU A 168 15.92 6.93 20.32
CA GLU A 168 16.54 5.64 20.61
C GLU A 168 15.46 4.56 20.74
N TRP A 169 15.66 3.43 20.09
CA TRP A 169 14.70 2.32 20.13
C TRP A 169 15.38 0.99 19.84
N GLU A 170 14.94 -0.05 20.55
CA GLU A 170 15.20 -1.44 20.20
C GLU A 170 13.87 -2.11 19.88
N LEU A 171 13.83 -2.95 18.86
CA LEU A 171 12.67 -3.75 18.48
C LEU A 171 13.07 -5.22 18.43
N ASP A 172 12.35 -6.02 19.20
CA ASP A 172 12.41 -7.46 19.18
C ASP A 172 11.07 -8.00 18.69
N ALA A 173 11.06 -8.85 17.67
CA ALA A 173 9.84 -9.47 17.15
C ALA A 173 10.06 -10.94 16.83
N THR A 174 9.11 -11.79 17.23
CA THR A 174 9.12 -13.20 16.82
C THR A 174 8.36 -13.36 15.51
N VAL A 175 9.07 -13.72 14.44
CA VAL A 175 8.54 -13.81 13.09
C VAL A 175 8.45 -15.27 12.64
N ARG A 176 7.28 -15.68 12.14
CA ARG A 176 7.06 -17.04 11.62
C ARG A 176 7.20 -17.07 10.11
N ILE A 177 8.40 -17.37 9.60
CA ILE A 177 8.66 -17.43 8.15
C ILE A 177 8.10 -18.72 7.53
N HIS A 178 8.25 -19.86 8.23
CA HIS A 178 7.75 -21.17 7.79
C HIS A 178 6.79 -21.74 8.83
N LYS A 179 5.89 -22.66 8.43
CA LYS A 179 4.84 -23.22 9.32
C LYS A 179 5.38 -23.70 10.69
N ASN A 180 6.59 -24.27 10.72
CA ASN A 180 7.23 -24.81 11.92
C ASN A 180 8.51 -24.07 12.38
N ARG A 181 8.85 -22.91 11.80
CA ARG A 181 10.07 -22.18 12.20
C ARG A 181 9.76 -20.72 12.54
N THR A 182 10.09 -20.36 13.76
CA THR A 182 10.10 -18.99 14.27
C THR A 182 11.54 -18.47 14.26
N TYR A 183 11.68 -17.20 13.96
CA TYR A 183 12.94 -16.47 13.96
C TYR A 183 12.76 -15.20 14.80
N ILE A 184 13.83 -14.72 15.40
CA ILE A 184 13.81 -13.46 16.14
C ILE A 184 14.38 -12.39 15.21
N LEU A 185 13.57 -11.37 14.95
CA LEU A 185 13.98 -10.14 14.29
C LEU A 185 14.37 -9.15 15.38
N GLN A 186 15.64 -8.74 15.40
CA GLN A 186 16.16 -7.73 16.30
C GLN A 186 16.66 -6.55 15.47
N LEU A 187 16.18 -5.36 15.81
CA LEU A 187 16.53 -4.12 15.14
C LEU A 187 16.70 -3.02 16.18
N ASP A 188 17.57 -2.07 15.89
CA ASP A 188 17.74 -0.86 16.68
C ASP A 188 17.93 0.34 15.75
N GLN A 189 18.13 1.53 16.34
CA GLN A 189 18.35 2.75 15.57
C GLN A 189 19.61 2.72 14.68
N SER A 190 20.56 1.81 14.91
CA SER A 190 21.80 1.72 14.11
C SER A 190 21.53 1.27 12.67
N CYS A 191 20.37 0.69 12.38
CA CYS A 191 19.97 0.30 11.02
C CYS A 191 19.83 1.49 10.05
N GLY A 192 19.75 2.73 10.56
CA GLY A 192 19.71 3.95 9.75
C GLY A 192 18.43 4.11 8.90
N ILE A 193 17.40 3.30 9.13
CA ILE A 193 16.14 3.41 8.39
C ILE A 193 15.37 4.64 8.86
N ARG A 194 15.01 5.52 7.92
CA ARG A 194 14.19 6.69 8.21
C ARG A 194 12.71 6.41 7.94
N SER A 195 11.85 6.93 8.81
CA SER A 195 10.41 6.84 8.59
C SER A 195 9.98 7.63 7.36
N HIS A 196 9.08 7.06 6.58
CA HIS A 196 8.43 7.74 5.45
C HIS A 196 7.11 8.41 5.87
N LEU A 197 6.63 8.17 7.10
CA LEU A 197 5.44 8.81 7.61
C LEU A 197 5.74 10.28 7.94
N ARG A 198 4.75 11.14 7.67
CA ARG A 198 4.77 12.49 8.26
C ARG A 198 4.46 12.32 9.73
N GLN A 199 5.32 12.88 10.57
CA GLN A 199 5.16 12.87 12.02
C GLN A 199 3.78 13.40 12.37
N PHE A 200 2.95 12.57 13.00
CA PHE A 200 1.65 13.02 13.52
C PHE A 200 1.96 14.15 14.49
N LEU A 201 1.44 15.36 14.20
CA LEU A 201 1.80 16.59 14.92
C LEU A 201 1.85 16.35 16.42
N ALA A 202 3.07 16.28 16.96
CA ALA A 202 3.34 16.19 18.38
C ALA A 202 3.20 17.59 18.97
N TYR A 203 1.98 18.14 18.95
CA TYR A 203 1.71 19.40 19.64
C TYR A 203 1.88 19.16 21.14
N VAL A 204 2.87 19.83 21.72
CA VAL A 204 3.08 19.92 23.17
C VAL A 204 2.54 21.30 23.57
N PRO A 205 1.44 21.40 24.34
CA PRO A 205 1.04 22.68 24.91
C PRO A 205 2.12 23.17 25.88
N GLU A 206 2.36 24.48 25.92
CA GLU A 206 3.22 25.06 26.95
C GLU A 206 2.54 24.93 28.32
N GLU A 207 3.34 24.64 29.36
CA GLU A 207 2.88 24.48 30.75
C GLU A 207 2.45 25.81 31.38
#